data_AF-A0A9P6FDC1-F1
#
_entry.id   AF-A0A9P6FDC1-F1
#
_cell.length_a   1.000
_cell.length_b   1.000
_cell.length_c   1.000
_cell.angle_alpha   90.00
_cell.angle_beta   90.00
_cell.angle_gamma   90.00
#
_symmetry.space_group_name_H-M   'P 1'
#
loop_
_entity.id
_entity.type
_entity.pdbx_description
1 polymer ?
#
loop_
_entity_poly.entity_id
_entity_poly.type
_entity_poly.pdbx_seq_one_letter_code
_entity_poly.pdbx_strand_id
1 'polypeptide(L)'
;MLTDQQFQECLAELKVPRVDSWELFLDHHGFKVYRKALPNTALYEYKALGHYPDVPAKLLADVFTDLEYRMTWDKNMVGFKKLDHGVIHYTTKFPWPLSPREYFYEQTTHEPKPNHFCVSSQTVGKTRATDGTLQNFYSSNNYKSMVTLVPSSPYSTPSSGGASSLLAVPGLSGAAASSISLPTPGSESASKVFKLPPPNKSVRVEEYRQDVVMVPSEDDKGCYVWFGYFDDPKGHIPSSIVNWATKSGIPGFLKGIQDACLRRAATAGPVRDRPATPDSGIEA
;
A
#
# COMPACT_ATOMS: atom_id res chain seq x y z
N MET A 1 4.68 -7.67 -1.01
CA MET A 1 5.36 -6.37 -0.86
C MET A 1 5.71 -5.83 -2.23
N LEU A 2 5.80 -4.50 -2.38
CA LEU A 2 6.31 -3.88 -3.60
C LEU A 2 7.74 -4.35 -3.89
N THR A 3 8.03 -4.55 -5.16
CA THR A 3 9.40 -4.75 -5.66
C THR A 3 10.12 -3.41 -5.80
N ASP A 4 11.46 -3.43 -5.87
CA ASP A 4 12.25 -2.22 -6.10
C ASP A 4 11.84 -1.47 -7.37
N GLN A 5 11.50 -2.21 -8.43
CA GLN A 5 11.01 -1.63 -9.68
C GLN A 5 9.67 -0.91 -9.48
N GLN A 6 8.70 -1.55 -8.80
CA GLN A 6 7.42 -0.92 -8.50
C GLN A 6 7.57 0.31 -7.61
N PHE A 7 8.48 0.26 -6.63
CA PHE A 7 8.82 1.41 -5.81
C PHE A 7 9.38 2.56 -6.66
N GLN A 8 10.33 2.31 -7.58
CA GLN A 8 10.84 3.35 -8.49
C GLN A 8 9.73 3.95 -9.36
N GLU A 9 8.76 3.15 -9.80
CA GLU A 9 7.62 3.66 -10.54
C GLU A 9 6.72 4.58 -9.71
N CYS A 10 6.47 4.26 -8.43
CA CYS A 10 5.77 5.19 -7.53
C CYS A 10 6.53 6.52 -7.40
N LEU A 11 7.87 6.49 -7.29
CA LEU A 11 8.67 7.72 -7.24
C LEU A 11 8.59 8.53 -8.54
N ALA A 12 8.57 7.85 -9.68
CA ALA A 12 8.41 8.50 -10.98
C ALA A 12 7.03 9.17 -11.08
N GLU A 13 5.97 8.50 -10.63
CA GLU A 13 4.62 9.05 -10.63
C GLU A 13 4.43 10.24 -9.67
N LEU A 14 5.14 10.26 -8.55
CA LEU A 14 5.15 11.44 -7.66
C LEU A 14 5.72 12.68 -8.33
N LYS A 15 6.65 12.52 -9.27
CA LYS A 15 7.23 13.62 -10.05
C LYS A 15 6.37 13.97 -11.27
N VAL A 16 5.95 12.96 -12.03
CA VAL A 16 5.17 13.09 -13.25
C VAL A 16 4.01 12.09 -13.19
N PRO A 17 2.81 12.53 -12.73
CA PRO A 17 1.67 11.64 -12.58
C PRO A 17 1.25 10.99 -13.90
N ARG A 18 1.21 9.65 -13.92
CA ARG A 18 0.69 8.86 -15.05
C ARG A 18 -0.81 8.66 -14.89
N VAL A 19 -1.59 9.51 -15.55
CA VAL A 19 -3.04 9.62 -15.33
C VAL A 19 -3.88 9.61 -16.62
N ASP A 20 -3.31 9.23 -17.77
CA ASP A 20 -4.01 9.27 -19.07
C ASP A 20 -5.32 8.45 -19.08
N SER A 21 -5.33 7.30 -18.40
CA SER A 21 -6.51 6.44 -18.25
C SER A 21 -7.28 6.68 -16.94
N TRP A 22 -7.01 7.79 -16.25
CA TRP A 22 -7.53 8.07 -14.92
C TRP A 22 -8.32 9.38 -14.90
N GLU A 23 -9.45 9.38 -14.20
CA GLU A 23 -10.25 10.57 -13.96
C GLU A 23 -9.82 11.23 -12.65
N LEU A 24 -9.60 12.55 -12.65
CA LEU A 24 -9.41 13.30 -11.41
C LEU A 24 -10.72 13.28 -10.61
N PHE A 25 -10.69 12.64 -9.45
CA PHE A 25 -11.85 12.43 -8.58
C PHE A 25 -11.96 13.48 -7.47
N LEU A 26 -10.82 13.93 -6.93
CA LEU A 26 -10.75 14.94 -5.87
C LEU A 26 -9.40 15.67 -5.93
N ASP A 27 -9.40 16.96 -5.65
CA ASP A 27 -8.19 17.75 -5.40
C ASP A 27 -8.38 18.52 -4.08
N HIS A 28 -7.68 18.11 -3.03
CA HIS A 28 -7.88 18.65 -1.69
C HIS A 28 -6.68 18.39 -0.77
N HIS A 29 -6.40 19.32 0.15
CA HIS A 29 -5.34 19.19 1.18
C HIS A 29 -3.95 18.82 0.61
N GLY A 30 -3.61 19.29 -0.59
CA GLY A 30 -2.33 18.94 -1.22
C GLY A 30 -2.29 17.55 -1.85
N PHE A 31 -3.44 16.88 -1.98
CA PHE A 31 -3.61 15.58 -2.62
C PHE A 31 -4.54 15.66 -3.83
N LYS A 32 -4.10 15.08 -4.94
CA LYS A 32 -4.94 14.74 -6.08
C LYS A 32 -5.28 13.26 -6.03
N VAL A 33 -6.57 12.95 -5.92
CA VAL A 33 -7.10 11.59 -5.97
C VAL A 33 -7.69 11.36 -7.36
N TYR A 34 -7.26 10.29 -7.99
CA TYR A 34 -7.73 9.82 -9.28
C TYR A 34 -8.46 8.49 -9.12
N ARG A 35 -9.40 8.22 -10.01
CA ARG A 35 -10.09 6.93 -10.11
C ARG A 35 -10.08 6.40 -11.53
N LYS A 36 -10.12 5.08 -11.68
CA LYS A 36 -10.21 4.40 -12.97
C LYS A 36 -11.26 3.29 -12.86
N ALA A 37 -12.27 3.34 -13.71
CA ALA A 37 -13.29 2.29 -13.77
C ALA A 37 -12.68 0.97 -14.26
N LEU A 38 -13.05 -0.15 -13.64
CA LEU A 38 -12.67 -1.47 -14.14
C LEU A 38 -13.66 -1.90 -15.25
N PRO A 39 -13.17 -2.31 -16.43
CA PRO A 39 -14.02 -2.73 -17.54
C PRO A 39 -15.03 -3.82 -17.13
N ASN A 40 -16.27 -3.69 -17.60
CA ASN A 40 -17.36 -4.65 -17.34
C ASN A 40 -17.75 -4.82 -15.85
N THR A 41 -17.43 -3.84 -14.99
CA THR A 41 -17.83 -3.82 -13.59
C THR A 41 -18.32 -2.44 -13.16
N ALA A 42 -18.87 -2.33 -11.94
CA ALA A 42 -19.16 -1.05 -11.29
C ALA A 42 -18.02 -0.60 -10.35
N LEU A 43 -16.86 -1.25 -10.40
CA LEU A 43 -15.75 -1.04 -9.48
C LEU A 43 -14.75 -0.03 -10.02
N TYR A 44 -13.96 0.55 -9.11
CA TYR A 44 -12.93 1.53 -9.42
C TYR A 44 -11.62 1.16 -8.73
N GLU A 45 -10.50 1.37 -9.41
CA GLU A 45 -9.19 1.53 -8.78
C GLU A 45 -9.00 3.01 -8.44
N TYR A 46 -8.29 3.29 -7.36
CA TYR A 46 -7.99 4.63 -6.90
C TYR A 46 -6.49 4.83 -6.77
N LYS A 47 -6.05 6.05 -7.06
CA LYS A 47 -4.67 6.50 -6.89
C LYS A 47 -4.68 7.90 -6.30
N ALA A 48 -3.99 8.13 -5.20
CA ALA A 48 -3.77 9.47 -4.67
C ALA A 48 -2.29 9.82 -4.71
N LEU A 49 -1.99 11.04 -5.15
CA LEU A 49 -0.65 11.62 -5.12
C LEU A 49 -0.74 12.95 -4.40
N GLY A 50 0.11 13.16 -3.40
CA GLY A 50 0.10 14.40 -2.64
C GLY A 50 1.30 14.53 -1.71
N HIS A 51 1.21 15.50 -0.82
CA HIS A 51 2.26 15.76 0.16
C HIS A 51 1.70 16.37 1.45
N TYR A 52 2.42 16.13 2.53
CA TYR A 52 2.27 16.87 3.78
C TYR A 52 3.54 17.70 4.00
N PRO A 53 3.46 19.04 4.11
CA PRO A 53 4.64 19.89 4.19
C PRO A 53 5.36 19.85 5.54
N ASP A 54 4.69 19.35 6.58
CA ASP A 54 5.09 19.46 7.99
C ASP A 54 5.05 18.11 8.73
N VAL A 55 4.89 17.01 7.99
CA VAL A 55 4.89 15.65 8.54
C VAL A 55 6.03 14.85 7.91
N PRO A 56 7.09 14.51 8.67
CA PRO A 56 8.16 13.64 8.18
C PRO A 56 7.64 12.24 7.80
N ALA A 57 8.24 11.64 6.77
CA ALA A 57 7.79 10.35 6.22
C ALA A 57 7.74 9.23 7.28
N LYS A 58 8.74 9.18 8.18
CA LYS A 58 8.79 8.20 9.28
C LYS A 58 7.61 8.36 10.24
N LEU A 59 7.29 9.60 10.62
CA LEU A 59 6.17 9.89 11.52
C LEU A 59 4.84 9.49 10.89
N LEU A 60 4.66 9.79 9.60
CA LEU A 60 3.46 9.37 8.87
C LEU A 60 3.35 7.85 8.82
N ALA A 61 4.44 7.13 8.50
CA ALA A 61 4.46 5.66 8.45
C ALA A 61 4.12 5.04 9.81
N ASP A 62 4.67 5.57 10.90
CA ASP A 62 4.38 5.12 12.27
C ASP A 62 2.90 5.35 12.63
N VAL A 63 2.34 6.52 12.32
CA VAL A 63 0.93 6.82 12.60
C VAL A 63 -0.03 6.03 11.71
N PHE A 64 0.35 5.77 10.46
CA PHE A 64 -0.46 5.04 9.49
C PHE A 64 -0.63 3.56 9.89
N THR A 65 0.43 2.96 10.43
CA THR A 65 0.48 1.53 10.78
C THR A 65 0.07 1.23 12.23
N ASP A 66 0.07 2.24 13.11
CA ASP A 66 -0.37 2.10 14.50
C ASP A 66 -1.91 2.12 14.61
N LEU A 67 -2.50 0.94 14.59
CA LEU A 67 -3.95 0.75 14.71
C LEU A 67 -4.52 1.07 16.10
N GLU A 68 -3.71 0.98 17.17
CA GLU A 68 -4.15 1.36 18.50
C GLU A 68 -4.34 2.87 18.59
N TYR A 69 -3.35 3.61 18.09
CA TYR A 69 -3.45 5.05 18.00
C TYR A 69 -4.50 5.50 17.00
N ARG A 70 -4.67 4.77 15.88
CA ARG A 70 -5.72 5.06 14.89
C ARG A 70 -7.11 5.13 15.52
N MET A 71 -7.42 4.26 16.48
CA MET A 71 -8.71 4.28 17.19
C MET A 71 -8.96 5.58 17.97
N THR A 72 -7.91 6.33 18.31
CA THR A 72 -8.05 7.59 19.07
C THR A 72 -8.50 8.77 18.20
N TRP A 73 -8.30 8.70 16.87
CA TRP A 73 -8.52 9.86 15.99
C TRP A 73 -9.36 9.57 14.76
N ASP A 74 -9.41 8.34 14.26
CA ASP A 74 -10.26 7.98 13.12
C ASP A 74 -11.67 7.59 13.57
N LYS A 75 -12.60 8.52 13.35
CA LYS A 75 -14.02 8.36 13.71
C LYS A 75 -14.73 7.23 12.95
N ASN A 76 -14.19 6.82 11.81
CA ASN A 76 -14.76 5.75 10.99
C ASN A 76 -14.24 4.37 11.41
N MET A 77 -13.07 4.28 12.06
CA MET A 77 -12.58 3.02 12.58
C MET A 77 -13.49 2.52 13.71
N VAL A 78 -14.10 1.35 13.53
CA VAL A 78 -14.92 0.69 14.57
C VAL A 78 -14.02 -0.08 15.52
N GLY A 79 -12.99 -0.73 14.99
CA GLY A 79 -12.01 -1.47 15.78
C GLY A 79 -11.18 -2.40 14.91
N PHE A 80 -10.24 -3.07 15.56
CA PHE A 80 -9.41 -4.08 14.94
C PHE A 80 -9.10 -5.22 15.92
N LYS A 81 -8.71 -6.37 15.38
CA LYS A 81 -8.14 -7.49 16.12
C LYS A 81 -6.97 -8.06 15.33
N LYS A 82 -5.83 -8.25 15.99
CA LYS A 82 -4.74 -9.05 15.45
C LYS A 82 -5.11 -10.53 15.67
N LEU A 83 -5.15 -11.29 14.59
CA LEU A 83 -5.39 -12.73 14.60
C LEU A 83 -4.06 -13.46 14.44
N ASP A 84 -4.12 -14.79 14.47
CA ASP A 84 -2.97 -15.65 14.20
C ASP A 84 -2.32 -15.32 12.85
N HIS A 85 -1.03 -15.61 12.74
CA HIS A 85 -0.23 -15.44 11.52
C HIS A 85 -0.18 -14.00 10.97
N GLY A 86 -0.37 -12.99 11.83
CA GLY A 86 -0.23 -11.59 11.47
C GLY A 86 -1.40 -11.03 10.66
N VAL A 87 -2.53 -11.74 10.60
CA VAL A 87 -3.75 -11.27 9.94
C VAL A 87 -4.41 -10.20 10.80
N ILE A 88 -4.78 -9.08 10.17
CA ILE A 88 -5.50 -7.99 10.80
C ILE A 88 -6.97 -8.11 10.39
N HIS A 89 -7.84 -8.30 11.38
CA HIS A 89 -9.27 -8.06 11.23
C HIS A 89 -9.54 -6.59 11.52
N TYR A 90 -9.96 -5.82 10.52
CA TYR A 90 -10.25 -4.39 10.63
C TYR A 90 -11.70 -4.12 10.29
N THR A 91 -12.40 -3.33 11.10
CA THR A 91 -13.79 -2.94 10.85
C THR A 91 -13.92 -1.42 10.78
N THR A 92 -14.63 -0.93 9.77
CA THR A 92 -14.86 0.51 9.56
C THR A 92 -16.32 0.81 9.22
N LYS A 93 -16.78 1.98 9.64
CA LYS A 93 -18.11 2.50 9.33
C LYS A 93 -18.17 2.89 7.87
N PHE A 94 -19.32 2.61 7.25
CA PHE A 94 -19.73 3.26 6.02
C PHE A 94 -20.88 4.21 6.34
N PRO A 95 -21.09 5.26 5.53
CA PRO A 95 -22.19 6.17 5.77
C PRO A 95 -23.53 5.45 5.60
N TRP A 96 -24.47 5.77 6.49
CA TRP A 96 -25.82 5.21 6.48
C TRP A 96 -26.50 5.47 5.12
N PRO A 97 -27.23 4.50 4.53
CA PRO A 97 -27.74 3.27 5.13
C PRO A 97 -26.85 2.03 4.96
N LEU A 98 -25.59 2.17 4.56
CA LEU A 98 -24.75 1.00 4.31
C LEU A 98 -24.17 0.44 5.62
N SER A 99 -24.16 -0.90 5.73
CA SER A 99 -23.52 -1.59 6.86
C SER A 99 -22.00 -1.33 6.92
N PRO A 100 -21.39 -1.43 8.11
CA PRO A 100 -19.93 -1.39 8.25
C PRO A 100 -19.24 -2.42 7.34
N ARG A 101 -17.97 -2.19 7.01
CA ARG A 101 -17.14 -3.15 6.28
C ARG A 101 -16.15 -3.80 7.22
N GLU A 102 -15.94 -5.10 7.04
CA GLU A 102 -14.87 -5.85 7.68
C GLU A 102 -13.86 -6.35 6.63
N TYR A 103 -12.58 -6.23 6.97
CA TYR A 103 -11.46 -6.64 6.16
C TYR A 103 -10.61 -7.62 6.96
N PHE A 104 -10.10 -8.64 6.29
CA PHE A 104 -9.09 -9.55 6.83
C PHE A 104 -7.89 -9.47 5.91
N TYR A 105 -6.86 -8.75 6.35
CA TYR A 105 -5.71 -8.46 5.50
C TYR A 105 -4.39 -8.70 6.21
N GLU A 106 -3.37 -8.98 5.41
CA GLU A 106 -1.98 -8.88 5.83
C GLU A 106 -1.45 -7.50 5.50
N GLN A 107 -0.55 -6.99 6.34
CA GLN A 107 0.14 -5.73 6.11
C GLN A 107 1.64 -5.94 6.27
N THR A 108 2.39 -5.43 5.30
CA THR A 108 3.85 -5.42 5.31
C THR A 108 4.34 -3.98 5.19
N THR A 109 5.25 -3.60 6.08
CA THR A 109 6.00 -2.34 5.99
C THR A 109 7.44 -2.66 5.63
N HIS A 110 7.98 -1.93 4.67
CA HIS A 110 9.39 -2.03 4.29
C HIS A 110 9.98 -0.64 4.04
N GLU A 111 11.30 -0.53 4.20
CA GLU A 111 12.06 0.70 4.00
C GLU A 111 13.11 0.48 2.90
N PRO A 112 12.78 0.68 1.61
CA PRO A 112 13.72 0.44 0.50
C PRO A 112 14.98 1.30 0.55
N LYS A 113 14.89 2.49 1.16
CA LYS A 113 15.96 3.47 1.31
C LYS A 113 15.76 4.20 2.64
N PRO A 114 16.81 4.77 3.25
CA PRO A 114 16.66 5.56 4.47
C PRO A 114 15.52 6.58 4.35
N ASN A 115 14.61 6.55 5.32
CA ASN A 115 13.42 7.40 5.41
C ASN A 115 12.37 7.24 4.30
N HIS A 116 12.49 6.25 3.41
CA HIS A 116 11.49 5.94 2.40
C HIS A 116 10.69 4.72 2.83
N PHE A 117 9.40 4.89 3.12
CA PHE A 117 8.55 3.83 3.66
C PHE A 117 7.54 3.36 2.64
N CYS A 118 7.31 2.06 2.63
CA CYS A 118 6.31 1.44 1.78
C CYS A 118 5.45 0.49 2.63
N VAL A 119 4.15 0.76 2.68
CA VAL A 119 3.15 -0.05 3.39
C VAL A 119 2.25 -0.70 2.35
N SER A 120 2.27 -2.02 2.28
CA SER A 120 1.42 -2.81 1.40
C SER A 120 0.45 -3.63 2.23
N SER A 121 -0.83 -3.64 1.85
CA SER A 121 -1.87 -4.44 2.51
C SER A 121 -2.73 -5.17 1.49
N GLN A 122 -3.17 -6.39 1.80
CA GLN A 122 -4.10 -7.12 0.92
C GLN A 122 -4.93 -8.16 1.65
N THR A 123 -6.11 -8.47 1.09
CA THR A 123 -6.96 -9.55 1.59
C THR A 123 -6.24 -10.89 1.59
N VAL A 124 -6.46 -11.67 2.65
CA VAL A 124 -6.02 -13.08 2.73
C VAL A 124 -6.74 -13.94 1.68
N GLY A 125 -6.05 -14.88 1.04
CA GLY A 125 -6.57 -15.65 -0.09
C GLY A 125 -7.73 -16.61 0.23
N LYS A 126 -8.42 -17.10 -0.81
CA LYS A 126 -9.44 -18.16 -0.73
C LYS A 126 -9.11 -19.37 -1.62
N THR A 127 -9.08 -20.57 -1.05
CA THR A 127 -8.97 -21.84 -1.78
C THR A 127 -10.29 -22.57 -1.72
N ARG A 128 -10.56 -23.41 -2.73
CA ARG A 128 -11.55 -24.47 -2.59
C ARG A 128 -10.91 -25.64 -1.86
N ALA A 129 -11.52 -26.06 -0.76
CA ALA A 129 -11.24 -27.35 -0.16
C ALA A 129 -11.72 -28.50 -1.07
N THR A 130 -11.25 -29.70 -0.77
CA THR A 130 -11.55 -30.93 -1.52
C THR A 130 -13.05 -31.27 -1.52
N ASP A 131 -13.79 -30.84 -0.51
CA ASP A 131 -15.25 -30.97 -0.40
C ASP A 131 -16.03 -29.86 -1.15
N GLY A 132 -15.32 -28.98 -1.87
CA GLY A 132 -15.91 -27.87 -2.60
C GLY A 132 -16.21 -26.63 -1.75
N THR A 133 -15.98 -26.67 -0.43
CA THR A 133 -16.16 -25.50 0.44
C THR A 133 -15.08 -24.45 0.18
N LEU A 134 -15.46 -23.16 0.16
CA LEU A 134 -14.48 -22.08 0.13
C LEU A 134 -13.85 -21.95 1.51
N GLN A 135 -12.54 -22.20 1.60
CA GLN A 135 -11.75 -21.99 2.80
C GLN A 135 -10.82 -20.81 2.60
N ASN A 136 -10.66 -19.98 3.63
CA ASN A 136 -9.68 -18.92 3.59
C ASN A 136 -8.30 -19.52 3.86
N PHE A 137 -7.29 -19.09 3.13
CA PHE A 137 -5.93 -19.58 3.30
C PHE A 137 -4.94 -18.43 3.25
N TYR A 138 -3.84 -18.64 3.98
CA TYR A 138 -2.69 -17.77 3.97
C TYR A 138 -1.80 -18.11 2.78
N SER A 139 -1.46 -17.12 1.97
CA SER A 139 -0.30 -17.21 1.09
C SER A 139 0.32 -15.83 0.93
N SER A 140 1.43 -15.63 1.63
CA SER A 140 2.31 -14.46 1.51
C SER A 140 2.79 -14.20 0.08
N ASN A 141 2.78 -15.23 -0.76
CA ASN A 141 3.25 -15.15 -2.15
C ASN A 141 2.19 -14.62 -3.12
N ASN A 142 0.94 -14.44 -2.69
CA ASN A 142 -0.14 -13.96 -3.56
C ASN A 142 -0.22 -12.43 -3.61
N TYR A 143 0.86 -11.72 -3.26
CA TYR A 143 0.81 -10.27 -3.25
C TYR A 143 0.65 -9.68 -4.65
N LYS A 144 -0.48 -9.02 -4.90
CA LYS A 144 -0.77 -8.35 -6.18
C LYS A 144 -0.70 -6.84 -6.00
N SER A 145 0.36 -6.22 -6.48
CA SER A 145 0.54 -4.77 -6.39
C SER A 145 -0.54 -3.97 -7.13
N MET A 146 -0.78 -2.75 -6.66
CA MET A 146 -1.57 -1.71 -7.35
C MET A 146 -0.75 -0.94 -8.40
N VAL A 147 0.56 -1.14 -8.46
CA VAL A 147 1.45 -0.50 -9.43
C VAL A 147 1.45 -1.29 -10.74
N THR A 148 1.04 -0.65 -11.84
CA THR A 148 1.10 -1.24 -13.17
C THR A 148 2.49 -1.01 -13.76
N LEU A 149 3.31 -2.06 -13.75
CA LEU A 149 4.60 -2.04 -14.42
C LEU A 149 4.42 -1.84 -15.93
N VAL A 150 5.15 -0.89 -16.50
CA VAL A 150 5.15 -0.72 -17.96
C VAL A 150 5.95 -1.88 -18.56
N PRO A 151 5.41 -2.64 -19.53
CA PRO A 151 6.22 -3.58 -20.29
C PRO A 151 7.36 -2.82 -20.94
N SER A 152 8.60 -3.29 -20.81
CA SER A 152 9.70 -2.80 -21.64
C SER A 152 9.27 -2.94 -23.10
N SER A 153 9.03 -1.82 -23.78
CA SER A 153 8.61 -1.83 -25.19
C SER A 153 9.67 -2.60 -26.00
N PRO A 154 9.29 -3.63 -26.78
CA PRO A 154 10.22 -4.31 -27.67
C PRO A 154 10.55 -3.49 -28.93
N TYR A 155 10.01 -2.28 -29.08
CA TYR A 155 10.26 -1.41 -30.23
C TYR A 155 10.86 -0.07 -29.79
N SER A 156 12.13 -0.10 -29.43
CA SER A 156 13.05 1.02 -29.65
C SER A 156 13.78 0.75 -30.97
N THR A 157 13.19 1.19 -32.08
CA THR A 157 13.90 1.29 -33.36
C THR A 157 14.89 2.45 -33.28
N PRO A 158 16.19 2.25 -33.53
CA PRO A 158 17.12 3.35 -33.68
C PRO A 158 16.92 3.96 -35.07
N SER A 159 16.49 5.22 -35.15
CA SER A 159 16.52 5.99 -36.38
C SER A 159 17.98 6.27 -36.76
N SER A 160 18.41 5.68 -37.87
CA SER A 160 19.71 5.87 -38.51
C SER A 160 19.83 7.23 -39.19
N GLY A 161 20.98 7.89 -39.03
CA GLY A 161 21.44 8.92 -39.97
C GLY A 161 22.63 9.74 -39.47
N GLY A 162 23.85 9.40 -39.92
CA GLY A 162 25.02 10.30 -39.85
C GLY A 162 26.33 9.60 -39.51
N ALA A 163 27.17 9.37 -40.51
CA ALA A 163 28.44 8.63 -40.48
C ALA A 163 29.53 9.24 -39.59
N SER A 164 30.38 8.40 -38.98
CA SER A 164 31.78 8.20 -39.42
C SER A 164 32.65 7.50 -38.36
N SER A 165 33.52 6.61 -38.88
CA SER A 165 34.84 6.20 -38.38
C SER A 165 35.00 5.36 -37.09
N LEU A 166 35.17 4.05 -37.33
CA LEU A 166 36.30 3.21 -36.91
C LEU A 166 36.73 3.21 -35.43
N LEU A 167 36.57 2.05 -34.78
CA LEU A 167 37.68 1.17 -34.39
C LEU A 167 37.13 -0.18 -33.94
N ALA A 168 37.49 -1.22 -34.68
CA ALA A 168 37.25 -2.61 -34.30
C ALA A 168 38.38 -3.09 -33.37
N VAL A 169 38.02 -3.79 -32.30
CA VAL A 169 38.93 -4.72 -31.61
C VAL A 169 38.29 -6.11 -31.68
N PRO A 170 38.96 -7.12 -32.27
CA PRO A 170 38.46 -8.48 -32.40
C PRO A 170 38.82 -9.34 -31.18
N GLY A 171 37.92 -10.23 -30.79
CA GLY A 171 38.25 -11.37 -29.94
C GLY A 171 37.27 -11.65 -28.82
N LEU A 172 36.25 -12.48 -29.10
CA LEU A 172 35.78 -13.55 -28.21
C LEU A 172 34.77 -14.39 -28.98
N SER A 173 35.28 -15.51 -29.51
CA SER A 173 34.44 -16.60 -30.01
C SER A 173 33.76 -17.28 -28.84
N GLY A 174 32.46 -17.53 -28.99
CA GLY A 174 31.76 -18.72 -28.51
C GLY A 174 31.75 -19.01 -27.01
N ALA A 175 30.61 -18.76 -26.38
CA ALA A 175 30.14 -19.61 -25.29
C ALA A 175 28.61 -19.60 -25.24
N ALA A 176 28.05 -20.78 -25.56
CA ALA A 176 26.78 -21.38 -25.18
C ALA A 176 25.57 -20.47 -24.86
N ALA A 177 24.48 -20.78 -25.57
CA ALA A 177 23.12 -20.49 -25.12
C ALA A 177 22.95 -21.02 -23.68
N SER A 178 22.87 -20.10 -22.71
CA SER A 178 22.38 -20.42 -21.37
C SER A 178 20.90 -20.74 -21.50
N SER A 179 20.59 -22.02 -21.64
CA SER A 179 19.27 -22.56 -21.38
C SER A 179 18.84 -22.08 -20.00
N ILE A 180 17.82 -21.23 -19.96
CA ILE A 180 17.14 -20.82 -18.74
C ILE A 180 16.65 -22.11 -18.08
N SER A 181 17.34 -22.53 -17.02
CA SER A 181 16.90 -23.66 -16.21
C SER A 181 15.57 -23.24 -15.57
N LEU A 182 14.51 -24.03 -15.81
CA LEU A 182 13.28 -23.89 -15.06
C LEU A 182 13.60 -23.94 -13.55
N PRO A 183 12.91 -23.16 -12.71
CA PRO A 183 13.08 -23.26 -11.27
C PRO A 183 12.70 -24.67 -10.82
N THR A 184 13.65 -25.34 -10.17
CA THR A 184 13.42 -26.59 -9.45
C THR A 184 12.29 -26.38 -8.43
N PRO A 185 11.28 -27.27 -8.34
CA PRO A 185 10.22 -27.14 -7.34
C PRO A 185 10.82 -27.48 -5.97
N GLY A 186 11.19 -26.46 -5.21
CA GLY A 186 12.00 -26.61 -4.00
C GLY A 186 11.93 -25.44 -3.04
N SER A 187 10.72 -24.92 -2.78
CA SER A 187 10.27 -24.51 -1.44
C SER A 187 8.79 -24.14 -1.56
N GLU A 188 7.90 -25.11 -1.36
CA GLU A 188 6.50 -24.77 -1.10
C GLU A 188 6.47 -23.94 0.18
N SER A 189 6.24 -22.63 0.06
CA SER A 189 5.76 -21.83 1.19
C SER A 189 4.41 -22.44 1.57
N ALA A 190 4.42 -23.27 2.62
CA ALA A 190 3.26 -24.05 3.02
C ALA A 190 2.09 -23.10 3.27
N SER A 191 1.09 -23.15 2.39
CA SER A 191 -0.14 -22.37 2.53
C SER A 191 -0.85 -22.87 3.78
N LYS A 192 -0.88 -22.05 4.83
CA LYS A 192 -1.56 -22.40 6.09
C LYS A 192 -3.04 -22.05 5.95
N VAL A 193 -3.89 -23.06 6.09
CA VAL A 193 -5.36 -22.88 6.06
C VAL A 193 -5.81 -22.39 7.44
N PHE A 194 -6.65 -21.36 7.47
CA PHE A 194 -7.23 -20.86 8.72
C PHE A 194 -8.68 -20.42 8.51
N LYS A 195 -9.51 -20.59 9.53
CA LYS A 195 -10.92 -20.22 9.46
C LYS A 195 -11.10 -18.78 9.92
N LEU A 196 -11.54 -17.92 9.00
CA LEU A 196 -12.06 -16.61 9.38
C LEU A 196 -13.31 -16.77 10.25
N PRO A 197 -13.53 -15.86 11.22
CA PRO A 197 -14.79 -15.79 11.95
C PRO A 197 -15.99 -15.74 10.98
N PRO A 198 -17.17 -16.23 11.36
CA PRO A 198 -18.37 -16.09 10.54
C PRO A 198 -18.68 -14.61 10.27
N PRO A 199 -19.35 -14.29 9.15
CA PRO A 199 -19.78 -12.92 8.87
C PRO A 199 -20.61 -12.34 10.03
N ASN A 200 -20.31 -11.12 10.43
CA ASN A 200 -21.09 -10.36 11.41
C ASN A 200 -22.12 -9.47 10.68
N LYS A 201 -22.75 -8.52 11.37
CA LYS A 201 -23.59 -7.44 10.80
C LYS A 201 -22.83 -6.52 9.82
N SER A 202 -21.54 -6.77 9.60
CA SER A 202 -20.66 -6.07 8.66
C SER A 202 -20.60 -6.80 7.32
N VAL A 203 -20.44 -6.06 6.24
CA VAL A 203 -20.15 -6.61 4.91
C VAL A 203 -18.68 -6.98 4.83
N ARG A 204 -18.39 -8.24 4.51
CA ARG A 204 -17.02 -8.73 4.32
C ARG A 204 -16.47 -8.32 2.96
N VAL A 205 -15.33 -7.64 2.97
CA VAL A 205 -14.59 -7.29 1.76
C VAL A 205 -13.65 -8.44 1.40
N GLU A 206 -13.92 -9.03 0.23
CA GLU A 206 -13.25 -10.25 -0.23
C GLU A 206 -12.06 -9.96 -1.13
N GLU A 207 -12.01 -8.78 -1.72
CA GLU A 207 -10.92 -8.31 -2.55
C GLU A 207 -10.57 -6.91 -2.11
N TYR A 208 -9.39 -6.75 -1.53
CA TYR A 208 -8.83 -5.48 -1.10
C TYR A 208 -7.32 -5.50 -1.29
N ARG A 209 -6.78 -4.41 -1.82
CA ARG A 209 -5.36 -4.18 -2.07
C ARG A 209 -5.05 -2.70 -1.85
N GLN A 210 -3.97 -2.42 -1.14
CA GLN A 210 -3.50 -1.07 -0.87
C GLN A 210 -1.98 -1.05 -0.87
N ASP A 211 -1.43 0.00 -1.48
CA ASP A 211 0.00 0.30 -1.46
C ASP A 211 0.19 1.78 -1.15
N VAL A 212 1.03 2.08 -0.16
CA VAL A 212 1.33 3.45 0.24
C VAL A 212 2.84 3.63 0.26
N VAL A 213 3.33 4.60 -0.49
CA VAL A 213 4.74 4.98 -0.54
C VAL A 213 4.86 6.38 0.05
N MET A 214 5.71 6.53 1.07
CA MET A 214 5.95 7.77 1.80
C MET A 214 7.42 8.09 1.71
N VAL A 215 7.77 9.26 1.16
CA VAL A 215 9.17 9.65 0.94
C VAL A 215 9.41 11.07 1.44
N PRO A 216 10.61 11.37 1.97
CA PRO A 216 10.89 12.68 2.52
C PRO A 216 10.78 13.76 1.46
N SER A 217 10.37 14.97 1.87
CA SER A 217 10.56 16.17 1.06
C SER A 217 12.03 16.55 0.98
N GLU A 218 12.41 17.37 0.00
CA GLU A 218 13.80 17.81 -0.18
C GLU A 218 14.38 18.57 1.03
N ASP A 219 13.51 19.21 1.81
CA ASP A 219 13.87 19.95 3.03
C ASP A 219 13.72 19.12 4.32
N ASP A 220 13.40 17.82 4.21
CA ASP A 220 13.18 16.87 5.31
C ASP A 220 12.10 17.27 6.34
N LYS A 221 11.30 18.31 6.08
CA LYS A 221 10.22 18.75 6.99
C LYS A 221 8.92 17.99 6.79
N GLY A 222 8.70 17.52 5.57
CA GLY A 222 7.47 16.90 5.12
C GLY A 222 7.69 15.56 4.44
N CYS A 223 6.67 15.11 3.72
CA CYS A 223 6.75 13.94 2.87
C CYS A 223 5.82 14.01 1.67
N TYR A 224 6.23 13.37 0.58
CA TYR A 224 5.38 13.04 -0.54
C TYR A 224 4.78 11.64 -0.35
N VAL A 225 3.53 11.48 -0.79
CA VAL A 225 2.76 10.27 -0.60
C VAL A 225 2.15 9.83 -1.92
N TRP A 226 2.47 8.60 -2.32
CA TRP A 226 1.76 7.87 -3.37
C TRP A 226 0.89 6.81 -2.71
N PHE A 227 -0.36 6.70 -3.12
CA PHE A 227 -1.34 5.79 -2.51
C PHE A 227 -2.15 5.10 -3.61
N GLY A 228 -1.96 3.80 -3.78
CA GLY A 228 -2.76 2.95 -4.65
C GLY A 228 -3.77 2.15 -3.83
N TYR A 229 -5.01 2.06 -4.30
CA TYR A 229 -6.09 1.39 -3.57
C TYR A 229 -7.12 0.76 -4.49
N PHE A 230 -7.56 -0.42 -4.11
CA PHE A 230 -8.72 -1.09 -4.69
C PHE A 230 -9.41 -1.90 -3.60
N ASP A 231 -10.72 -1.86 -3.58
CA ASP A 231 -11.54 -2.82 -2.88
C ASP A 231 -12.82 -3.14 -3.69
N ASP A 232 -13.39 -4.31 -3.44
CA ASP A 232 -14.78 -4.61 -3.79
C ASP A 232 -15.64 -4.42 -2.52
N PRO A 233 -16.30 -3.27 -2.36
CA PRO A 233 -17.06 -2.96 -1.14
C PRO A 233 -18.37 -3.75 -1.03
N LYS A 234 -18.66 -4.61 -2.03
CA LYS A 234 -19.87 -5.40 -2.28
C LYS A 234 -21.14 -4.55 -2.37
N GLY A 235 -21.92 -4.83 -3.42
CA GLY A 235 -23.17 -4.13 -3.68
C GLY A 235 -22.98 -2.77 -4.35
N HIS A 236 -24.10 -2.13 -4.68
CA HIS A 236 -24.10 -0.84 -5.37
C HIS A 236 -23.80 0.30 -4.38
N ILE A 237 -22.83 1.15 -4.69
CA ILE A 237 -22.51 2.34 -3.90
C ILE A 237 -23.34 3.53 -4.41
N PRO A 238 -24.30 4.06 -3.62
CA PRO A 238 -25.11 5.20 -4.05
C PRO A 238 -24.28 6.47 -4.29
N SER A 239 -24.69 7.30 -5.24
CA SER A 239 -24.01 8.58 -5.53
C SER A 239 -23.95 9.53 -4.33
N SER A 240 -24.90 9.44 -3.39
CA SER A 240 -24.85 10.19 -2.13
C SER A 240 -23.63 9.84 -1.28
N ILE A 241 -23.21 8.57 -1.28
CA ILE A 241 -22.03 8.09 -0.57
C ILE A 241 -20.76 8.56 -1.26
N VAL A 242 -20.74 8.53 -2.60
CA VAL A 242 -19.64 9.08 -3.40
C VAL A 242 -19.49 10.58 -3.11
N ASN A 243 -20.59 11.34 -3.10
CA ASN A 243 -20.59 12.77 -2.76
C ASN A 243 -20.16 13.04 -1.32
N TRP A 244 -20.57 12.20 -0.36
CA TRP A 244 -20.09 12.31 1.01
C TRP A 244 -18.58 12.06 1.09
N ALA A 245 -18.06 11.08 0.36
CA ALA A 245 -16.64 10.75 0.34
C ALA A 245 -15.80 11.91 -0.17
N THR A 246 -16.22 12.57 -1.26
CA THR A 246 -15.49 13.72 -1.83
C THR A 246 -15.62 15.00 -1.00
N LYS A 247 -16.75 15.22 -0.32
CA LYS A 247 -17.00 16.44 0.46
C LYS A 247 -16.53 16.37 1.91
N SER A 248 -16.45 15.18 2.50
CA SER A 248 -16.22 15.05 3.94
C SER A 248 -15.35 13.85 4.31
N GLY A 249 -15.58 12.69 3.69
CA GLY A 249 -14.86 11.45 4.02
C GLY A 249 -13.35 11.56 3.80
N ILE A 250 -12.94 11.74 2.54
CA ILE A 250 -11.53 11.81 2.15
C ILE A 250 -10.85 13.07 2.73
N PRO A 251 -11.41 14.29 2.60
CA PRO A 251 -10.79 15.47 3.20
C PRO A 251 -10.61 15.34 4.72
N GLY A 252 -11.61 14.80 5.41
CA GLY A 252 -11.56 14.57 6.86
C GLY A 252 -10.49 13.56 7.26
N PHE A 253 -10.30 12.49 6.48
CA PHE A 253 -9.22 11.53 6.69
C PHE A 253 -7.84 12.17 6.48
N LEU A 254 -7.63 12.86 5.35
CA LEU A 254 -6.35 13.48 5.01
C LEU A 254 -5.91 14.50 6.06
N LYS A 255 -6.84 15.33 6.56
CA LYS A 255 -6.54 16.25 7.65
C LYS A 255 -6.36 15.51 8.98
N GLY A 256 -7.22 14.53 9.27
CA GLY A 256 -7.21 13.80 10.53
C GLY A 256 -5.89 13.07 10.80
N ILE A 257 -5.30 12.45 9.77
CA ILE A 257 -4.00 11.78 9.89
C ILE A 257 -2.86 12.77 10.10
N GLN A 258 -2.88 13.93 9.42
CA GLN A 258 -1.90 14.99 9.63
C GLN A 258 -1.98 15.52 11.07
N ASP A 259 -3.19 15.87 11.54
CA ASP A 259 -3.41 16.31 12.92
C ASP A 259 -2.93 15.26 13.93
N ALA A 260 -3.13 13.96 13.64
CA ALA A 260 -2.66 12.87 14.49
C ALA A 260 -1.13 12.77 14.52
N CYS A 261 -0.45 12.98 13.39
CA CYS A 261 1.00 13.06 13.33
C CYS A 261 1.51 14.21 14.20
N LEU A 262 0.96 15.41 14.03
CA LEU A 262 1.37 16.60 14.77
C LEU A 262 1.11 16.44 16.28
N ARG A 263 -0.01 15.83 16.67
CA ARG A 263 -0.28 15.48 18.08
C ARG A 263 0.75 14.50 18.64
N ARG A 264 1.07 13.44 17.90
CA ARG A 264 2.08 12.44 18.31
C ARG A 264 3.46 13.08 18.49
N ALA A 265 3.88 13.92 17.55
CA ALA A 265 5.14 14.66 17.65
C ALA A 265 5.19 15.56 18.88
N ALA A 266 4.10 16.28 19.18
CA ALA A 266 4.01 17.12 20.38
C ALA A 266 4.10 16.32 21.69
N THR A 267 3.50 15.12 21.74
CA THR A 267 3.55 14.25 22.93
C THR A 267 4.89 13.56 23.15
N ALA A 268 5.68 13.35 22.09
CA ALA A 268 6.99 12.71 22.20
C ALA A 268 8.03 13.58 22.94
N GLY A 269 7.77 14.89 23.06
CA GLY A 269 8.67 15.86 23.70
C GLY A 269 10.01 16.00 22.97
N PRO A 270 10.84 17.00 23.33
CA PRO A 270 12.25 16.97 22.96
C PRO A 270 12.90 15.74 23.62
N VAL A 271 13.83 15.08 22.91
CA VAL A 271 14.69 14.05 23.50
C VAL A 271 15.48 14.70 24.64
N ARG A 272 14.94 14.64 25.86
CA ARG A 272 15.72 14.87 27.08
C ARG A 272 16.48 13.59 27.34
N ASP A 273 17.80 13.69 27.48
CA ASP A 273 18.68 12.61 27.89
C ASP A 273 17.99 11.77 28.97
N ARG A 274 17.62 10.55 28.60
CA ARG A 274 17.13 9.57 29.56
C ARG A 274 18.33 9.27 30.46
N PRO A 275 18.27 9.52 31.78
CA PRO A 275 19.33 9.06 32.67
C PRO A 275 19.46 7.55 32.49
N ALA A 276 20.70 7.06 32.38
CA ALA A 276 20.98 5.64 32.41
C ALA A 276 20.25 5.04 33.63
N THR A 277 19.51 3.95 33.39
CA THR A 277 18.93 3.15 34.46
C THR A 277 20.01 2.85 35.50
N PRO A 278 19.77 3.10 36.81
CA PRO A 278 20.72 2.70 37.82
C PRO A 278 20.89 1.20 37.75
N ASP A 279 22.14 0.78 37.71
CA ASP A 279 22.57 -0.60 37.84
C ASP A 279 21.82 -1.24 39.01
N SER A 280 21.00 -2.26 38.73
CA SER A 280 20.34 -3.03 39.77
C SER A 280 21.40 -3.91 40.42
N GLY A 281 22.16 -3.30 41.33
CA GLY A 281 23.06 -3.99 42.23
C GLY A 281 22.28 -5.00 43.04
N ILE A 282 22.40 -6.26 42.64
CA ILE A 282 22.24 -7.41 43.52
C ILE A 282 23.67 -7.88 43.78
N GLU A 283 24.22 -7.47 44.91
CA GLU A 283 25.33 -8.16 45.56
C GLU A 283 24.81 -8.89 46.80
N ALA A 284 25.26 -10.15 46.89
CA ALA A 284 25.17 -11.14 47.97
C ALA A 284 23.81 -11.79 48.26
#